data_AF-A0A957ZUT5-F1
#
_entry.id   AF-A0A957ZUT5-F1
#
_cell.length_a   1.000
_cell.length_b   1.000
_cell.length_c   1.000
_cell.angle_alpha   90.00
_cell.angle_beta   90.00
_cell.angle_gamma   90.00
#
_symmetry.space_group_name_H-M   'P 1'
#
loop_
_entity.id
_entity.type
_entity.pdbx_description
1 polymer ?
#
loop_
_entity_poly.entity_id
_entity_poly.type
_entity_poly.pdbx_seq_one_letter_code
_entity_poly.pdbx_strand_id
1 'polypeptide(L)'
;MTQATTAHPREGRHMSWQQKSAALSLVIIGSAGAYYVANMWPMRPIALATDTIPAGYGGLVLSTVALIIGAQIALQAVLAVGAGAVPPAAERDRQAAWRATRNAYGVLAFGVMAAVGSVFLEELTPFCTANIAILGLILAELVKYGSMLLDGRRPVSPAGGSTPEAAT
;
A
#
# COMPACT_ATOMS: atom_id res chain seq x y z
N MET A 1 -8.93 18.22 52.53
CA MET A 1 -8.15 17.40 51.58
C MET A 1 -8.88 17.43 50.25
N THR A 2 -8.45 18.31 49.35
CA THR A 2 -9.11 18.59 48.08
C THR A 2 -8.50 17.67 47.03
N GLN A 3 -9.23 16.65 46.59
CA GLN A 3 -8.82 15.83 45.46
C GLN A 3 -8.84 16.69 44.19
N ALA A 4 -7.66 16.95 43.64
CA ALA A 4 -7.52 17.52 42.32
C ALA A 4 -8.02 16.50 41.29
N THR A 5 -9.21 16.73 40.75
CA THR A 5 -9.71 16.06 39.55
C THR A 5 -8.83 16.48 38.38
N THR A 6 -7.82 15.68 38.05
CA THR A 6 -7.09 15.82 36.79
C THR A 6 -8.05 15.45 35.67
N ALA A 7 -8.62 16.47 35.04
CA ALA A 7 -9.35 16.33 33.80
C ALA A 7 -8.42 15.69 32.77
N HIS A 8 -8.66 14.41 32.45
CA HIS A 8 -8.03 13.75 31.31
C HIS A 8 -8.34 14.59 30.07
N PRO A 9 -7.33 15.19 29.40
CA PRO A 9 -7.56 15.78 28.10
C PRO A 9 -8.04 14.64 27.20
N ARG A 10 -9.22 14.83 26.61
CA ARG A 10 -9.74 13.92 25.59
C ARG A 10 -8.66 13.77 24.53
N GLU A 11 -8.03 12.60 24.46
CA GLU A 11 -7.18 12.20 23.35
C GLU A 11 -8.04 12.29 22.08
N GLY A 12 -7.94 13.44 21.41
CA GLY A 12 -8.42 13.57 20.05
C GLY A 12 -7.77 12.48 19.22
N ARG A 13 -8.54 11.86 18.33
CA ARG A 13 -8.10 10.90 17.30
C ARG A 13 -7.04 11.53 16.37
N HIS A 14 -5.86 11.84 16.89
CA HIS A 14 -4.73 12.31 16.11
C HIS A 14 -4.13 11.08 15.44
N MET A 15 -4.62 10.84 14.23
CA MET A 15 -4.07 9.84 13.32
C MET A 15 -2.57 10.07 13.17
N SER A 16 -1.77 9.01 13.35
CA SER A 16 -0.31 9.12 13.28
C SER A 16 0.10 9.64 11.91
N TRP A 17 1.22 10.35 11.86
CA TRP A 17 1.69 10.94 10.61
C TRP A 17 1.96 9.87 9.52
N GLN A 18 2.39 8.67 9.94
CA GLN A 18 2.56 7.53 9.04
C GLN A 18 1.24 6.98 8.50
N GLN A 19 0.15 7.05 9.27
CA GLN A 19 -1.16 6.66 8.77
C GLN A 19 -1.70 7.64 7.74
N LYS A 20 -1.44 8.95 7.91
CA LYS A 20 -1.84 9.97 6.94
C LYS A 20 -1.12 9.77 5.61
N SER A 21 0.19 9.51 5.64
CA SER A 21 0.94 9.20 4.43
C SER A 21 0.51 7.88 3.80
N ALA A 22 0.26 6.84 4.58
CA ALA A 22 -0.26 5.57 4.07
C ALA A 22 -1.62 5.73 3.38
N ALA A 23 -2.53 6.53 3.95
CA ALA A 23 -3.82 6.84 3.33
C ALA A 23 -3.66 7.58 2.00
N LEU A 24 -2.76 8.57 1.94
CA LEU A 24 -2.48 9.31 0.71
C LEU A 24 -1.84 8.42 -0.37
N SER A 25 -0.87 7.57 0.00
CA SER A 25 -0.29 6.57 -0.90
C SER A 25 -1.36 5.63 -1.47
N LEU A 26 -2.30 5.19 -0.62
CA LEU A 26 -3.39 4.32 -1.05
C LEU A 26 -4.26 4.99 -2.12
N VAL A 27 -4.60 6.27 -1.92
CA VAL A 27 -5.39 7.04 -2.90
C VAL A 27 -4.62 7.20 -4.21
N ILE A 28 -3.33 7.54 -4.15
CA ILE A 28 -2.48 7.69 -5.33
C ILE A 28 -2.41 6.38 -6.10
N ILE A 29 -2.07 5.27 -5.46
CA ILE A 29 -1.95 3.96 -6.11
C ILE A 29 -3.30 3.48 -6.64
N GLY A 30 -4.37 3.66 -5.88
CA GLY A 30 -5.72 3.34 -6.33
C GLY A 30 -6.12 4.13 -7.57
N SER A 31 -5.83 5.43 -7.59
CA SER A 31 -6.13 6.30 -8.74
C SER A 31 -5.25 5.98 -9.97
N ALA A 32 -3.96 5.71 -9.78
CA ALA A 32 -3.05 5.29 -10.84
C ALA A 32 -3.45 3.92 -11.42
N GLY A 33 -3.86 2.99 -10.56
CA GLY A 33 -4.38 1.69 -10.97
C GLY A 33 -5.69 1.80 -11.74
N ALA A 34 -6.62 2.65 -11.28
CA ALA A 34 -7.86 2.94 -12.01
C ALA A 34 -7.58 3.58 -13.38
N TYR A 35 -6.65 4.54 -13.43
CA TYR A 35 -6.20 5.16 -14.68
C TYR A 35 -5.61 4.12 -15.63
N TYR A 36 -4.75 3.23 -15.14
CA TYR A 36 -4.17 2.16 -15.92
C TYR A 36 -5.25 1.26 -16.53
N VAL A 37 -6.17 0.74 -15.71
CA VAL A 37 -7.25 -0.14 -16.17
C VAL A 37 -8.16 0.57 -17.17
N ALA A 38 -8.52 1.83 -16.92
CA ALA A 38 -9.38 2.61 -17.80
C ALA A 38 -8.76 2.83 -19.19
N ASN A 39 -7.44 3.01 -19.28
CA ASN A 39 -6.74 3.20 -20.55
C ASN A 39 -6.37 1.88 -21.24
N MET A 40 -6.16 0.81 -20.47
CA MET A 40 -5.87 -0.51 -20.99
C MET A 40 -7.12 -1.22 -21.54
N TRP A 41 -8.28 -1.05 -20.91
CA TRP A 41 -9.51 -1.74 -21.28
C TRP A 41 -9.92 -1.55 -22.75
N PRO A 42 -9.86 -0.34 -23.34
CA PRO A 42 -10.17 -0.13 -24.76
C PRO A 42 -9.17 -0.80 -25.73
N MET A 43 -7.95 -1.10 -25.28
CA MET A 43 -6.92 -1.75 -26.09
C MET A 43 -7.07 -3.28 -26.15
N ARG A 44 -7.83 -3.86 -25.21
CA ARG A 44 -8.08 -5.31 -25.11
C ARG A 44 -8.66 -5.95 -26.37
N PRO A 45 -9.72 -5.44 -27.03
CA PRO A 45 -10.28 -6.10 -28.21
C PRO A 45 -9.29 -6.19 -29.36
N ILE A 46 -8.43 -5.17 -29.54
CA ILE A 46 -7.38 -5.17 -30.56
C ILE A 46 -6.34 -6.25 -30.24
N ALA A 47 -5.86 -6.28 -28.99
CA ALA A 47 -4.87 -7.25 -28.54
C ALA A 47 -5.34 -8.71 -28.69
N LEU A 48 -6.63 -8.98 -28.44
CA LEU A 48 -7.22 -10.31 -28.59
C LEU A 48 -7.42 -10.71 -30.06
N ALA A 49 -7.66 -9.74 -30.94
CA ALA A 49 -7.89 -10.02 -32.36
C ALA A 49 -6.60 -10.29 -33.13
N THR A 50 -5.50 -9.63 -32.77
CA THR A 50 -4.23 -9.66 -33.51
C THR A 50 -3.11 -10.40 -32.80
N ASP A 51 -3.38 -10.96 -31.62
CA ASP A 51 -2.41 -11.59 -30.70
C ASP A 51 -1.08 -10.82 -30.56
N THR A 52 -1.19 -9.50 -30.64
CA THR A 52 -0.05 -8.57 -30.66
C THR A 52 -0.30 -7.42 -29.71
N ILE A 53 0.78 -6.88 -29.15
CA ILE A 53 0.70 -5.78 -28.20
C ILE A 53 0.31 -4.50 -28.97
N PRO A 54 -0.81 -3.85 -28.62
CA PRO A 54 -1.24 -2.63 -29.30
C PRO A 54 -0.21 -1.51 -29.20
N ALA A 55 -0.07 -0.73 -30.28
CA ALA A 55 0.80 0.45 -30.29
C ALA A 55 0.41 1.40 -29.13
N GLY A 56 1.42 1.88 -28.40
CA GLY A 56 1.22 2.76 -27.24
C GLY A 56 1.00 2.04 -25.90
N TYR A 57 0.74 0.73 -25.87
CA TYR A 57 0.60 -0.02 -24.61
C TYR A 57 1.87 0.02 -23.76
N GLY A 58 3.04 -0.16 -24.37
CA GLY A 58 4.32 -0.04 -23.65
C GLY A 58 4.50 1.34 -23.01
N GLY A 59 4.09 2.41 -23.71
CA GLY A 59 4.08 3.77 -23.18
C GLY A 59 3.12 3.93 -22.00
N LEU A 60 1.93 3.33 -22.08
CA LEU A 60 0.96 3.32 -20.98
C LEU A 60 1.56 2.65 -19.74
N VAL A 61 2.12 1.46 -19.88
CA VAL A 61 2.76 0.73 -18.78
C VAL A 61 3.89 1.55 -18.14
N LEU A 62 4.83 2.04 -18.95
CA LEU A 62 5.95 2.84 -18.46
C LEU A 62 5.50 4.13 -17.78
N SER A 63 4.50 4.82 -18.35
CA SER A 63 3.96 6.05 -17.77
C SER A 63 3.29 5.80 -16.42
N THR A 64 2.53 4.72 -16.28
CA THR A 64 1.90 4.34 -15.00
C THR A 64 2.94 4.00 -13.94
N VAL A 65 3.96 3.20 -14.30
CA VAL A 65 5.06 2.86 -13.38
C VAL A 65 5.81 4.13 -12.96
N ALA A 66 6.14 5.00 -13.90
CA ALA A 66 6.81 6.27 -13.63
C ALA A 66 5.95 7.19 -12.74
N LEU A 67 4.64 7.24 -12.95
CA LEU A 67 3.70 8.00 -12.14
C LEU A 67 3.66 7.46 -10.70
N ILE A 68 3.54 6.15 -10.52
CA ILE A 68 3.53 5.52 -9.19
C ILE A 68 4.84 5.82 -8.46
N ILE A 69 5.99 5.58 -9.11
CA ILE A 69 7.31 5.83 -8.51
C ILE A 69 7.47 7.32 -8.18
N GLY A 70 7.19 8.20 -9.14
CA GLY A 70 7.31 9.65 -8.97
C GLY A 70 6.43 10.17 -7.85
N ALA A 71 5.19 9.67 -7.74
CA ALA A 71 4.28 10.05 -6.67
C ALA A 71 4.76 9.52 -5.30
N GLN A 72 5.33 8.32 -5.23
CA GLN A 72 5.93 7.82 -3.98
C GLN A 72 7.15 8.64 -3.55
N ILE A 73 8.02 9.00 -4.48
CA ILE A 73 9.20 9.84 -4.20
C ILE A 73 8.75 11.23 -3.75
N ALA A 74 7.84 11.86 -4.48
CA ALA A 74 7.31 13.18 -4.14
C ALA A 74 6.65 13.18 -2.75
N LEU A 75 5.88 12.13 -2.45
CA LEU A 75 5.28 11.97 -1.13
C LEU A 75 6.35 11.84 -0.04
N GLN A 76 7.35 10.98 -0.22
CA GLN A 76 8.46 10.84 0.74
C GLN A 76 9.25 12.15 0.91
N ALA A 77 9.42 12.94 -0.15
CA ALA A 77 10.09 14.23 -0.11
C ALA A 77 9.27 15.28 0.67
N VAL A 78 7.98 15.42 0.38
CA VAL A 78 7.07 16.32 1.10
C VAL A 78 7.01 15.96 2.58
N LEU A 79 6.98 14.66 2.88
CA LEU A 79 7.01 14.13 4.23
C LEU A 79 8.33 14.46 4.94
N ALA A 80 9.47 14.24 4.29
CA ALA A 80 10.78 14.57 4.86
C ALA A 80 10.93 16.07 5.16
N VAL A 81 10.49 16.93 4.23
CA VAL A 81 10.59 18.40 4.37
C VAL A 81 9.57 18.94 5.37
N GLY A 82 8.32 18.48 5.30
CA GLY A 82 7.22 19.01 6.11
C GLY A 82 7.27 18.59 7.59
N ALA A 83 7.98 17.51 7.93
CA ALA A 83 8.12 17.09 9.32
C ALA A 83 9.11 17.95 10.12
N GLY A 84 10.13 18.55 9.47
CA GLY A 84 11.21 19.32 10.12
C GLY A 84 12.14 18.46 10.99
N ALA A 85 11.56 17.67 11.90
CA ALA A 85 12.16 16.56 12.61
C ALA A 85 11.15 15.40 12.62
N VAL A 86 11.49 14.26 11.99
CA VAL A 86 10.65 13.06 11.98
C VAL A 86 10.84 12.36 13.33
N PRO A 87 9.82 12.27 14.21
CA PRO A 87 9.92 11.47 15.42
C PRO A 87 10.24 10.02 15.03
N PRO A 88 11.14 9.34 15.76
CA PRO A 88 11.42 7.94 15.48
C PRO A 88 10.12 7.14 15.53
N ALA A 89 9.87 6.35 14.48
CA ALA A 89 8.68 5.51 14.39
C ALA A 89 8.56 4.67 15.65
N ALA A 90 7.39 4.72 16.30
CA ALA A 90 7.13 3.88 17.46
C ALA A 90 7.34 2.41 17.10
N GLU A 91 7.78 1.59 18.06
CA GLU A 91 8.03 0.16 17.81
C GLU A 91 6.79 -0.56 17.26
N ARG A 92 5.60 -0.11 17.68
CA ARG A 92 4.32 -0.55 17.14
C ARG A 92 4.17 -0.27 15.64
N ASP A 93 4.53 0.92 15.20
CA ASP A 93 4.41 1.32 13.80
C ASP A 93 5.38 0.53 12.91
N ARG A 94 6.58 0.23 13.43
CA ARG A 94 7.52 -0.67 12.78
C ARG A 94 6.94 -2.07 12.60
N GLN A 95 6.38 -2.66 13.66
CA GLN A 95 5.76 -3.99 13.57
C GLN A 95 4.60 -4.02 12.57
N ALA A 96 3.77 -2.98 12.54
CA ALA A 96 2.70 -2.85 11.55
C ALA A 96 3.26 -2.76 10.12
N ALA A 97 4.33 -2.01 9.90
CA ALA A 97 4.98 -1.89 8.59
C ALA A 97 5.58 -3.24 8.12
N TRP A 98 6.20 -4.01 9.01
CA TRP A 98 6.71 -5.34 8.69
C TRP A 98 5.59 -6.32 8.31
N ARG A 99 4.49 -6.33 9.06
CA ARG A 99 3.31 -7.17 8.76
C ARG A 99 2.67 -6.79 7.44
N ALA A 100 2.49 -5.50 7.19
CA ALA A 100 1.96 -4.98 5.95
C ALA A 100 2.82 -5.39 4.74
N THR A 101 4.15 -5.29 4.88
CA THR A 101 5.10 -5.70 3.84
C THR A 101 5.03 -7.20 3.58
N ARG A 102 4.92 -8.03 4.63
CA ARG A 102 4.78 -9.47 4.50
C ARG A 102 3.51 -9.86 3.73
N ASN A 103 2.38 -9.22 4.04
CA ASN A 103 1.12 -9.47 3.34
C ASN A 103 1.21 -9.02 1.87
N ALA A 104 1.78 -7.84 1.62
CA ALA A 104 1.99 -7.33 0.27
C ALA A 104 2.88 -8.25 -0.56
N TYR A 105 3.94 -8.81 0.03
CA TYR A 105 4.82 -9.75 -0.65
C TYR A 105 4.11 -11.05 -1.04
N GLY A 106 3.21 -11.56 -0.19
CA GLY A 106 2.38 -12.72 -0.54
C GLY A 106 1.49 -12.45 -1.76
N VAL A 107 0.89 -11.26 -1.83
CA VAL A 107 0.06 -10.83 -2.96
C VAL A 107 0.88 -10.59 -4.22
N LEU A 108 2.06 -9.98 -4.09
CA LEU A 108 2.99 -9.78 -5.21
C LEU A 108 3.47 -11.11 -5.76
N ALA A 109 3.89 -12.04 -4.90
CA ALA A 109 4.31 -13.37 -5.30
C ALA A 109 3.19 -14.11 -6.01
N PHE A 110 1.95 -14.03 -5.49
CA PHE A 110 0.79 -14.60 -6.16
C PHE A 110 0.58 -13.97 -7.55
N GLY A 111 0.65 -12.65 -7.68
CA GLY A 111 0.51 -11.95 -8.96
C GLY A 111 1.58 -12.32 -9.98
N VAL A 112 2.85 -12.42 -9.54
CA VAL A 112 3.96 -12.88 -10.38
C VAL A 112 3.76 -14.33 -10.80
N MET A 113 3.38 -15.22 -9.87
CA MET A 113 3.10 -16.62 -10.21
C MET A 113 1.90 -16.77 -11.14
N ALA A 114 0.86 -15.96 -10.99
CA ALA A 114 -0.28 -15.93 -11.90
C ALA A 114 0.15 -15.47 -13.30
N ALA A 115 1.01 -14.46 -13.41
CA ALA A 115 1.57 -14.01 -14.69
C ALA A 115 2.51 -15.04 -15.33
N VAL A 116 3.32 -15.74 -14.54
CA VAL A 116 4.14 -16.85 -15.05
C VAL A 116 3.24 -18.00 -15.52
N GLY A 117 2.23 -18.35 -14.72
CA GLY A 117 1.24 -19.38 -15.04
C GLY A 117 0.46 -19.08 -16.31
N SER A 118 0.13 -17.81 -16.56
CA SER A 118 -0.63 -17.41 -17.76
C SER A 118 0.14 -17.63 -19.06
N VAL A 119 1.48 -17.67 -19.04
CA VAL A 119 2.29 -18.00 -20.22
C VAL A 119 2.08 -19.44 -20.68
N PHE A 120 1.74 -20.35 -19.77
CA PHE A 120 1.49 -21.76 -20.09
C PHE A 120 0.06 -22.02 -20.58
N LEU A 121 -0.80 -21.00 -20.58
CA LEU A 121 -2.17 -21.10 -21.05
C LEU A 121 -2.25 -20.53 -22.46
N GLU A 122 -2.46 -21.39 -23.46
CA GLU A 122 -2.48 -21.02 -24.89
C GLU A 122 -3.57 -20.00 -25.24
N GLU A 123 -4.61 -19.88 -24.40
CA GLU A 123 -5.69 -18.91 -24.57
C GLU A 123 -5.30 -17.48 -24.13
N LEU A 124 -4.19 -17.32 -23.41
CA LEU A 124 -3.79 -16.04 -22.81
C LEU A 124 -2.68 -15.36 -23.62
N THR A 125 -3.08 -14.31 -24.33
CA THR A 125 -2.16 -13.46 -25.08
C THR A 125 -1.06 -12.84 -24.18
N PRO A 126 0.10 -12.46 -24.73
CA PRO A 126 1.14 -11.73 -23.99
C PRO A 126 0.64 -10.45 -23.33
N PHE A 127 -0.36 -9.80 -23.95
CA PHE A 127 -1.05 -8.66 -23.39
C PHE A 127 -1.77 -9.01 -22.08
N CYS A 128 -2.50 -10.12 -22.02
CA CYS A 128 -3.15 -10.58 -20.79
C CYS A 128 -2.13 -10.88 -19.69
N THR A 129 -1.03 -11.56 -20.03
CA THR A 129 0.06 -11.87 -19.08
C THR A 129 0.66 -10.61 -18.47
N ALA A 130 0.98 -9.60 -19.28
CA ALA A 130 1.52 -8.33 -18.79
C ALA A 130 0.52 -7.62 -17.84
N ASN A 131 -0.77 -7.66 -18.18
CA ASN A 131 -1.82 -7.07 -17.35
C ASN A 131 -1.97 -7.78 -16.01
N ILE A 132 -1.90 -9.12 -15.98
CA ILE A 132 -1.94 -9.89 -14.73
C ILE A 132 -0.78 -9.47 -13.82
N ALA A 133 0.44 -9.34 -14.36
CA ALA A 133 1.60 -8.90 -13.60
C ALA A 133 1.41 -7.49 -13.00
N ILE A 134 0.94 -6.54 -13.81
CA ILE A 134 0.73 -5.14 -13.38
C ILE A 134 -0.40 -5.05 -12.35
N LEU A 135 -1.51 -5.76 -12.56
CA LEU A 135 -2.60 -5.83 -11.59
C LEU A 135 -2.15 -6.46 -10.27
N GLY A 136 -1.33 -7.51 -10.32
CA GLY A 136 -0.72 -8.14 -9.15
C GLY A 136 0.14 -7.15 -8.35
N LEU A 137 0.97 -6.36 -9.04
CA LEU A 137 1.77 -5.30 -8.43
C LEU A 137 0.90 -4.22 -7.77
N ILE A 138 -0.10 -3.70 -8.49
CA ILE A 138 -1.01 -2.68 -7.94
C ILE A 138 -1.74 -3.22 -6.71
N LEU A 139 -2.24 -4.46 -6.77
CA LEU A 139 -2.95 -5.09 -5.65
C LEU A 139 -2.03 -5.29 -4.44
N ALA A 140 -0.78 -5.68 -4.66
CA ALA A 140 0.21 -5.82 -3.59
C ALA A 140 0.44 -4.49 -2.87
N GLU A 141 0.59 -3.39 -3.61
CA GLU A 141 0.74 -2.05 -3.04
C GLU A 141 -0.53 -1.59 -2.31
N LEU A 142 -1.73 -1.86 -2.85
CA LEU A 142 -2.99 -1.58 -2.15
C LEU A 142 -3.09 -2.34 -0.82
N VAL A 143 -2.69 -3.61 -0.80
CA VAL A 143 -2.68 -4.45 0.41
C VAL A 143 -1.66 -3.96 1.42
N LYS A 144 -0.48 -3.50 0.98
CA LYS A 144 0.56 -2.90 1.83
C LYS A 144 0.02 -1.69 2.58
N TYR A 145 -0.44 -0.66 1.86
CA TYR A 145 -0.90 0.58 2.48
C TYR A 145 -2.24 0.40 3.20
N GLY A 146 -3.12 -0.50 2.70
CA GLY A 146 -4.35 -0.88 3.36
C GLY A 146 -4.11 -1.55 4.71
N SER A 147 -3.15 -2.48 4.77
CA SER A 147 -2.77 -3.15 6.02
C SER A 147 -2.20 -2.16 7.04
N MET A 148 -1.34 -1.24 6.62
CA MET A 148 -0.81 -0.18 7.50
C MET A 148 -1.94 0.68 8.09
N LEU A 149 -2.94 1.03 7.28
CA LEU A 149 -4.07 1.84 7.74
C LEU A 149 -4.96 1.09 8.74
N LEU A 150 -5.18 -0.21 8.53
CA LEU A 150 -6.02 -1.04 9.40
C LEU A 150 -5.34 -1.34 10.74
N ASP A 151 -4.05 -1.68 10.75
CA ASP A 151 -3.33 -2.01 11.99
C ASP A 151 -3.14 -0.80 12.92
N GLY A 152 -2.99 0.40 12.36
CA GLY A 152 -2.93 1.62 13.15
C GLY A 152 -4.30 2.06 13.72
N ARG A 153 -5.42 1.48 13.28
CA ARG A 153 -6.78 1.78 13.82
C ARG A 153 -7.18 0.90 14.99
N ARG A 154 -6.45 -0.19 15.27
CA ARG A 154 -6.78 -1.10 16.37
C ARG A 154 -6.46 -0.43 17.72
N PRO A 155 -7.40 -0.33 18.67
CA PRO A 155 -7.09 0.18 20.01
C PRO A 155 -6.12 -0.78 20.72
N VAL A 156 -5.18 -0.22 21.49
CA VAL A 156 -4.30 -1.00 22.36
C VAL A 156 -5.18 -1.70 23.39
N SER A 157 -5.17 -3.03 23.43
CA SER A 157 -5.67 -3.73 24.61
C SER A 157 -4.66 -3.48 25.73
N PRO A 158 -5.06 -2.93 26.88
CA PRO A 158 -4.17 -2.76 28.03
C PRO A 158 -3.91 -4.14 28.65
N ALA A 159 -3.07 -4.95 28.01
CA ALA A 159 -2.68 -6.26 28.51
C ALA A 159 -1.17 -6.28 28.66
N GLY A 160 -0.73 -6.10 29.91
CA GLY A 160 0.69 -6.13 30.27
C GLY A 160 1.06 -5.18 31.39
N GLY A 161 0.13 -4.83 32.29
CA GLY A 161 0.52 -4.33 33.62
C GLY A 161 1.19 -5.48 34.36
N SER A 162 2.49 -5.61 34.22
CA SER A 162 3.30 -6.39 35.16
C SER A 162 3.08 -5.77 36.53
N THR A 163 2.28 -6.43 37.36
CA THR A 163 2.21 -6.19 38.80
C THR A 163 3.64 -6.16 39.34
N PRO A 164 4.05 -5.13 40.09
CA PRO A 164 5.34 -5.13 40.74
C PRO A 164 5.36 -6.30 41.72
N GLU A 165 6.22 -7.27 41.44
CA GLU A 165 6.57 -8.35 42.34
C GLU A 165 7.11 -7.72 43.63
N ALA A 166 6.28 -7.81 44.67
CA ALA A 166 6.60 -7.28 45.98
C ALA A 166 7.81 -8.05 46.53
N ALA A 167 8.87 -7.31 46.79
CA ALA A 167 10.01 -7.79 47.56
C ALA A 167 9.54 -8.29 48.93
N THR A 168 9.87 -9.54 49.24
CA THR A 168 10.05 -10.06 50.60
C THR A 168 11.22 -11.02 50.59
#